data_AF-A0A832XZK2-F1
#
_entry.id   AF-A0A832XZK2-F1
#
_cell.length_a   1.000
_cell.length_b   1.000
_cell.length_c   1.000
_cell.angle_alpha   90.00
_cell.angle_beta   90.00
_cell.angle_gamma   90.00
#
_symmetry.space_group_name_H-M   'P 1'
#
loop_
_entity.id
_entity.type
_entity.pdbx_description
1 polymer ?
#
loop_
_entity_poly.entity_id
_entity_poly.type
_entity_poly.pdbx_seq_one_letter_code
_entity_poly.pdbx_strand_id
1 'polypeptide(L)'
;TIVKEVIAEVDKLVDNSTLIVLISTVLPGTTRREIAPLVKNGRFIYNPYLISQGRVKHDMKYPEMMIVGTESGRWDKDVTLIKNFYDAFVPSNIRYEFGTWEEAEAIKIFYNTFISTKITLVNMIADVAEGIGHMNVDVVTDALKKSTKRIMGQGYMSAGLGDGGACHPRDNIALRSLAERLDLGYDLFDAIMTAREKQAELMAKKIISLGHDVCILGKAFKPGVDQETGSPAILLGSFIEAHSRQVFYDGHPKDVAQPLTYVMHDHKRFADFDFNYGSAIFDPFRKTKQTKDLTQRGIIVYNYGDTVGIPIEERSDPGRL
;
A
#
# COMPACT_ATOMS: atom_id res chain seq x y z
N THR A 1 -8.44 7.27 23.10
CA THR A 1 -9.06 7.05 24.43
C THR A 1 -10.55 7.36 24.39
N ILE A 2 -10.96 8.60 24.04
CA ILE A 2 -12.37 9.03 23.96
C ILE A 2 -13.27 8.13 23.09
N VAL A 3 -12.84 7.79 21.86
CA VAL A 3 -13.65 6.94 20.95
C VAL A 3 -14.02 5.61 21.60
N LYS A 4 -13.10 5.01 22.36
CA LYS A 4 -13.31 3.71 23.02
C LYS A 4 -14.33 3.83 24.15
N GLU A 5 -14.24 4.89 24.94
CA GLU A 5 -15.18 5.20 26.02
C GLU A 5 -16.60 5.38 25.48
N VAL A 6 -16.76 6.21 24.44
CA VAL A 6 -18.07 6.45 23.81
C VAL A 6 -18.67 5.18 23.23
N ILE A 7 -17.88 4.36 22.52
CA ILE A 7 -18.38 3.09 21.96
C ILE A 7 -18.84 2.14 23.06
N ALA A 8 -18.06 2.00 24.14
CA ALA A 8 -18.41 1.14 25.27
C ALA A 8 -19.65 1.63 26.04
N GLU A 9 -19.89 2.94 26.09
CA GLU A 9 -21.11 3.51 26.67
C GLU A 9 -22.32 3.29 25.79
N VAL A 10 -22.22 3.54 24.48
CA VAL A 10 -23.31 3.31 23.52
C VAL A 10 -23.70 1.83 23.48
N ASP A 11 -22.73 0.92 23.46
CA ASP A 11 -23.01 -0.53 23.40
C ASP A 11 -23.82 -1.05 24.60
N LYS A 12 -23.69 -0.43 25.78
CA LYS A 12 -24.50 -0.79 26.97
C LYS A 12 -25.98 -0.43 26.83
N LEU A 13 -26.32 0.46 25.90
CA LEU A 13 -27.67 1.02 25.73
C LEU A 13 -28.42 0.39 24.55
N VAL A 14 -27.78 -0.49 23.79
CA VAL A 14 -28.32 -1.03 22.53
C VAL A 14 -28.27 -2.56 22.51
N ASP A 15 -28.94 -3.14 21.52
CA ASP A 15 -28.90 -4.57 21.21
C ASP A 15 -28.58 -4.79 19.72
N ASN A 16 -28.63 -6.05 19.27
CA ASN A 16 -28.20 -6.46 17.93
C ASN A 16 -29.12 -5.92 16.81
N SER A 17 -30.25 -5.27 17.15
CA SER A 17 -31.05 -4.52 16.17
C SER A 17 -30.37 -3.22 15.74
N THR A 18 -29.50 -2.64 16.59
CA THR A 18 -28.88 -1.34 16.36
C THR A 18 -27.49 -1.49 15.71
N LEU A 19 -27.24 -0.67 14.69
CA LEU A 19 -25.93 -0.55 14.04
C LEU A 19 -25.19 0.68 14.58
N ILE A 20 -24.06 0.45 15.25
CA ILE A 20 -23.11 1.48 15.68
C ILE A 20 -22.18 1.79 14.51
N VAL A 21 -22.15 3.06 14.09
CA VAL A 21 -21.35 3.54 12.96
C VAL A 21 -20.22 4.41 13.48
N LEU A 22 -18.98 3.95 13.35
CA LEU A 22 -17.82 4.77 13.66
C LEU A 22 -17.43 5.63 12.45
N ILE A 23 -17.48 6.95 12.60
CA ILE A 23 -17.08 7.91 11.55
C ILE A 23 -15.72 8.59 11.81
N SER A 24 -15.18 8.44 13.03
CA SER A 24 -13.93 9.11 13.44
C SER A 24 -12.73 8.54 12.69
N THR A 25 -11.73 9.38 12.41
CA THR A 25 -10.48 8.90 11.81
C THR A 25 -9.68 8.12 12.85
N VAL A 26 -9.24 6.91 12.49
CA VAL A 26 -8.37 6.05 13.29
C VAL A 26 -7.31 5.42 12.37
N LEU A 27 -6.22 4.90 12.93
CA LEU A 27 -5.14 4.30 12.15
C LEU A 27 -5.46 2.86 11.73
N PRO A 28 -4.94 2.37 10.60
CA PRO A 28 -5.14 0.98 10.16
C PRO A 28 -4.87 -0.05 11.27
N GLY A 29 -5.84 -0.94 11.49
CA GLY A 29 -5.85 -1.99 12.52
C GLY A 29 -6.37 -1.54 13.88
N THR A 30 -6.67 -0.25 14.09
CA THR A 30 -7.18 0.26 15.37
C THR A 30 -8.58 -0.27 15.65
N THR A 31 -9.46 -0.25 14.63
CA THR A 31 -10.83 -0.69 14.77
C THR A 31 -10.89 -2.14 15.22
N ARG A 32 -10.19 -3.04 14.53
CA ARG A 32 -10.18 -4.47 14.88
C ARG A 32 -9.60 -4.73 16.26
N ARG A 33 -8.45 -4.13 16.57
CA ARG A 33 -7.71 -4.41 17.81
C ARG A 33 -8.35 -3.80 19.05
N GLU A 34 -8.92 -2.61 18.93
CA GLU A 34 -9.26 -1.78 20.09
C GLU A 34 -10.72 -1.30 20.15
N ILE A 35 -11.47 -1.32 19.04
CA ILE A 35 -12.82 -0.75 19.00
C ILE A 35 -13.88 -1.83 18.86
N ALA A 36 -13.79 -2.67 17.84
CA ALA A 36 -14.73 -3.76 17.60
C ALA A 36 -14.90 -4.70 18.81
N PRO A 37 -13.85 -5.06 19.58
CA PRO A 37 -14.01 -5.90 20.79
C PRO A 37 -14.84 -5.25 21.90
N LEU A 38 -15.09 -3.94 21.84
CA LEU A 38 -15.92 -3.21 22.81
C LEU A 38 -17.42 -3.29 22.48
N VAL A 39 -17.78 -3.72 21.27
CA VAL A 39 -19.18 -3.86 20.83
C VAL A 39 -19.61 -5.31 21.03
N LYS A 40 -20.45 -5.55 22.03
CA LYS A 40 -20.91 -6.90 22.43
C LYS A 40 -22.40 -7.09 22.20
N ASN A 41 -23.18 -6.02 22.32
CA ASN A 41 -24.63 -6.08 22.20
C ASN A 41 -25.10 -5.63 20.82
N GLY A 42 -24.52 -4.54 20.29
CA GLY A 42 -24.86 -3.97 18.99
C GLY A 42 -24.15 -4.63 17.81
N ARG A 43 -24.44 -4.12 16.60
CA ARG A 43 -23.66 -4.35 15.38
C ARG A 43 -22.72 -3.20 15.12
N PHE A 44 -21.65 -3.41 14.37
CA PHE A 44 -20.61 -2.39 14.15
C PHE A 44 -20.18 -2.28 12.69
N ILE A 45 -20.03 -1.05 12.21
CA ILE A 45 -19.45 -0.74 10.89
C ILE A 45 -18.56 0.51 10.98
N TYR A 46 -17.51 0.55 10.16
CA TYR A 46 -16.66 1.73 10.03
C TYR A 46 -17.02 2.51 8.76
N ASN A 47 -17.26 3.81 8.87
CA ASN A 47 -17.65 4.66 7.74
C ASN A 47 -17.05 6.07 7.88
N PRO A 48 -15.75 6.24 7.59
CA PRO A 48 -15.11 7.55 7.67
C PRO A 48 -15.53 8.47 6.54
N TYR A 49 -15.39 9.78 6.79
CA TYR A 49 -15.75 10.83 5.83
C TYR A 49 -14.55 11.62 5.29
N LEU A 50 -14.65 12.04 4.04
CA LEU A 50 -13.78 13.03 3.42
C LEU A 50 -14.47 14.40 3.45
N ILE A 51 -14.33 15.11 4.56
CA ILE A 51 -14.85 16.47 4.73
C ILE A 51 -13.72 17.46 4.96
N SER A 52 -13.88 18.66 4.44
CA SER A 52 -12.97 19.78 4.67
C SER A 52 -13.62 20.87 5.51
N GLN A 53 -12.83 21.50 6.39
CA GLN A 53 -13.31 22.67 7.15
C GLN A 53 -13.73 23.78 6.17
N GLY A 54 -14.88 24.40 6.42
CA GLY A 54 -15.46 25.41 5.54
C GLY A 54 -16.33 24.87 4.39
N ARG A 55 -16.34 23.56 4.12
CA ARG A 55 -17.19 22.93 3.09
C ARG A 55 -17.98 21.71 3.57
N VAL A 56 -18.03 21.44 4.87
CA VAL A 56 -18.65 20.26 5.47
C VAL A 56 -20.03 19.91 4.88
N LYS A 57 -20.96 20.88 4.80
CA LYS A 57 -22.30 20.65 4.22
C LYS A 57 -22.25 20.21 2.76
N HIS A 58 -21.37 20.83 1.97
CA HIS A 58 -21.20 20.50 0.56
C HIS A 58 -20.59 19.10 0.42
N ASP A 59 -19.51 18.82 1.14
CA ASP A 59 -18.77 17.57 1.05
C ASP A 59 -19.59 16.37 1.56
N MET A 60 -20.48 16.57 2.54
CA MET A 60 -21.43 15.53 2.97
C MET A 60 -22.50 15.23 1.91
N LYS A 61 -22.90 16.22 1.10
CA LYS A 61 -23.91 16.05 0.05
C LYS A 61 -23.31 15.56 -1.27
N TYR A 62 -22.09 15.95 -1.58
CA TYR A 62 -21.38 15.64 -2.81
C TYR A 62 -20.00 15.05 -2.53
N PRO A 63 -19.93 13.90 -1.82
CA PRO A 63 -18.65 13.29 -1.50
C PRO A 63 -17.95 12.78 -2.76
N GLU A 64 -16.62 12.77 -2.76
CA GLU A 64 -15.86 12.12 -3.85
C GLU A 64 -16.08 10.60 -3.86
N MET A 65 -16.20 10.02 -2.68
CA MET A 65 -16.50 8.60 -2.46
C MET A 65 -17.06 8.39 -1.05
N MET A 66 -17.84 7.33 -0.89
CA MET A 66 -18.23 6.79 0.41
C MET A 66 -17.31 5.63 0.76
N ILE A 67 -16.69 5.67 1.94
CA ILE A 67 -15.77 4.63 2.40
C ILE A 67 -16.49 3.77 3.44
N VAL A 68 -16.57 2.46 3.25
CA VAL A 68 -17.27 1.56 4.19
C VAL A 68 -16.39 0.35 4.52
N GLY A 69 -16.12 0.15 5.81
CA GLY A 69 -15.32 -0.95 6.34
C GLY A 69 -16.16 -1.94 7.14
N THR A 70 -16.05 -3.25 6.84
CA THR A 70 -16.64 -4.34 7.63
C THR A 70 -15.58 -5.29 8.19
N GLU A 71 -15.96 -6.22 9.06
CA GLU A 71 -15.01 -7.17 9.64
C GLU A 71 -14.29 -7.99 8.57
N SER A 72 -15.02 -8.53 7.60
CA SER A 72 -14.48 -9.43 6.57
C SER A 72 -14.32 -8.75 5.21
N GLY A 73 -14.59 -7.45 5.11
CA GLY A 73 -14.65 -6.75 3.83
C GLY A 73 -15.68 -7.30 2.85
N ARG A 74 -16.73 -7.94 3.35
CA ARG A 74 -17.84 -8.45 2.52
C ARG A 74 -19.00 -7.49 2.54
N TRP A 75 -19.74 -7.47 1.43
CA TRP A 75 -21.00 -6.74 1.34
C TRP A 75 -22.11 -7.50 2.07
N ASP A 76 -22.59 -6.95 3.19
CA ASP A 76 -23.62 -7.56 4.02
C ASP A 76 -24.85 -6.63 4.19
N LYS A 77 -25.75 -7.03 5.09
CA LYS A 77 -26.96 -6.26 5.43
C LYS A 77 -26.64 -4.87 6.00
N ASP A 78 -25.51 -4.71 6.69
CA ASP A 78 -25.11 -3.44 7.30
C ASP A 78 -24.56 -2.46 6.27
N VAL A 79 -23.76 -2.95 5.33
CA VAL A 79 -23.36 -2.13 4.17
C VAL A 79 -24.58 -1.69 3.37
N THR A 80 -25.56 -2.58 3.18
CA THR A 80 -26.81 -2.27 2.47
C THR A 80 -27.63 -1.22 3.21
N LEU A 81 -27.71 -1.30 4.54
CA LEU A 81 -28.39 -0.32 5.38
C LEU A 81 -27.74 1.06 5.27
N ILE A 82 -26.40 1.12 5.34
CA ILE A 82 -25.64 2.36 5.17
C ILE A 82 -25.83 2.96 3.79
N LYS A 83 -25.79 2.14 2.73
CA LYS A 83 -26.02 2.59 1.36
C LYS A 83 -27.41 3.21 1.22
N ASN A 84 -28.46 2.52 1.69
CA ASN A 84 -29.84 3.00 1.62
C ASN A 84 -30.02 4.31 2.41
N PHE A 85 -29.34 4.46 3.55
CA PHE A 85 -29.34 5.69 4.32
C PHE A 85 -28.77 6.85 3.51
N TYR A 86 -27.59 6.68 2.89
CA TYR A 86 -26.95 7.74 2.11
C TYR A 86 -27.64 8.06 0.80
N ASP A 87 -28.08 7.05 0.07
CA ASP A 87 -28.78 7.19 -1.22
C ASP A 87 -30.03 8.08 -1.12
N ALA A 88 -30.59 8.26 0.08
CA ALA A 88 -31.71 9.16 0.33
C ALA A 88 -31.36 10.65 0.15
N PHE A 89 -30.08 11.05 0.24
CA PHE A 89 -29.67 12.45 0.20
C PHE A 89 -28.37 12.78 -0.55
N VAL A 90 -27.62 11.77 -1.02
CA VAL A 90 -26.45 11.95 -1.91
C VAL A 90 -26.83 11.66 -3.38
N PRO A 91 -26.07 12.13 -4.38
CA PRO A 91 -26.29 11.80 -5.78
C PRO A 91 -26.30 10.28 -6.05
N SER A 92 -27.08 9.84 -7.03
CA SER A 92 -27.22 8.41 -7.36
C SER A 92 -25.95 7.75 -7.91
N ASN A 93 -24.98 8.55 -8.37
CA ASN A 93 -23.74 8.09 -8.98
C ASN A 93 -22.52 8.17 -8.04
N ILE A 94 -22.73 8.33 -6.74
CA ILE A 94 -21.62 8.33 -5.77
C ILE A 94 -20.92 6.96 -5.77
N ARG A 95 -19.59 7.01 -5.83
CA ARG A 95 -18.72 5.85 -5.73
C ARG A 95 -18.67 5.35 -4.29
N TYR A 96 -18.82 4.04 -4.11
CA TYR A 96 -18.63 3.37 -2.82
C TYR A 96 -17.35 2.55 -2.87
N GLU A 97 -16.40 2.87 -2.01
CA GLU A 97 -15.20 2.07 -1.76
C GLU A 97 -15.46 1.23 -0.51
N PHE A 98 -15.50 -0.09 -0.67
CA PHE A 98 -15.82 -1.01 0.42
C PHE A 98 -14.69 -2.02 0.62
N GLY A 99 -14.44 -2.39 1.88
CA GLY A 99 -13.41 -3.36 2.25
C GLY A 99 -13.47 -3.70 3.73
N THR A 100 -12.40 -4.29 4.24
CA THR A 100 -12.17 -4.53 5.66
C THR A 100 -12.08 -3.21 6.42
N TRP A 101 -12.21 -3.25 7.76
CA TRP A 101 -11.97 -2.07 8.59
C TRP A 101 -10.59 -1.47 8.33
N GLU A 102 -9.55 -2.29 8.23
CA GLU A 102 -8.18 -1.87 7.96
C GLU A 102 -8.05 -1.13 6.63
N GLU A 103 -8.69 -1.65 5.58
CA GLU A 103 -8.68 -1.04 4.25
C GLU A 103 -9.41 0.30 4.26
N ALA A 104 -10.57 0.40 4.93
CA ALA A 104 -11.30 1.65 5.07
C ALA A 104 -10.52 2.72 5.89
N GLU A 105 -9.84 2.32 6.97
CA GLU A 105 -8.92 3.16 7.75
C GLU A 105 -7.76 3.64 6.87
N ALA A 106 -7.18 2.73 6.09
CA ALA A 106 -6.08 3.03 5.18
C ALA A 106 -6.51 4.01 4.08
N ILE A 107 -7.65 3.79 3.41
CA ILE A 107 -8.17 4.72 2.40
C ILE A 107 -8.26 6.13 2.99
N LYS A 108 -8.85 6.29 4.17
CA LYS A 108 -9.00 7.60 4.81
C LYS A 108 -7.66 8.28 5.10
N ILE A 109 -6.73 7.56 5.74
CA ILE A 109 -5.44 8.12 6.15
C ILE A 109 -4.58 8.44 4.91
N PHE A 110 -4.43 7.47 3.99
CA PHE A 110 -3.57 7.65 2.83
C PHE A 110 -4.12 8.68 1.84
N TYR A 111 -5.44 8.86 1.74
CA TYR A 111 -6.02 9.95 0.95
C TYR A 111 -5.57 11.34 1.45
N ASN A 112 -5.65 11.57 2.77
CA ASN A 112 -5.20 12.82 3.37
C ASN A 112 -3.67 13.00 3.27
N THR A 113 -2.91 11.91 3.44
CA THR A 113 -1.45 11.93 3.27
C THR A 113 -1.07 12.29 1.84
N PHE A 114 -1.76 11.76 0.83
CA PHE A 114 -1.51 12.08 -0.57
C PHE A 114 -1.71 13.58 -0.87
N ILE A 115 -2.76 14.19 -0.30
CA ILE A 115 -2.97 15.64 -0.38
C ILE A 115 -1.80 16.39 0.25
N SER A 116 -1.37 15.98 1.45
CA SER A 116 -0.28 16.62 2.18
C SER A 116 1.03 16.53 1.40
N THR A 117 1.39 15.36 0.86
CA THR A 117 2.59 15.16 0.04
C THR A 117 2.56 16.04 -1.21
N LYS A 118 1.40 16.21 -1.87
CA LYS A 118 1.27 17.11 -3.01
C LYS A 118 1.54 18.56 -2.64
N ILE A 119 1.00 19.01 -1.51
CA ILE A 119 1.24 20.38 -1.00
C ILE A 119 2.72 20.57 -0.67
N THR A 120 3.34 19.63 0.05
CA THR A 120 4.77 19.67 0.37
C THR A 120 5.63 19.72 -0.88
N LEU A 121 5.33 18.89 -1.90
CA LEU A 121 6.07 18.88 -3.15
C LEU A 121 6.00 20.24 -3.87
N VAL A 122 4.81 20.83 -4.02
CA VAL A 122 4.69 22.13 -4.73
C VAL A 122 5.33 23.28 -3.96
N ASN A 123 5.26 23.26 -2.62
CA ASN A 123 5.95 24.26 -1.79
C ASN A 123 7.47 24.13 -1.94
N MET A 124 8.00 22.91 -1.95
CA MET A 124 9.43 22.69 -2.18
C MET A 124 9.87 23.15 -3.58
N ILE A 125 9.03 22.99 -4.61
CA ILE A 125 9.29 23.56 -5.94
C ILE A 125 9.35 25.10 -5.87
N ALA A 126 8.50 25.73 -5.05
CA ALA A 126 8.54 27.18 -4.83
C ALA A 126 9.87 27.62 -4.18
N ASP A 127 10.32 26.90 -3.15
CA ASP A 127 11.59 27.21 -2.47
C ASP A 127 12.80 26.99 -3.39
N VAL A 128 12.76 25.96 -4.25
CA VAL A 128 13.77 25.78 -5.31
C VAL A 128 13.72 26.93 -6.33
N ALA A 129 12.53 27.42 -6.68
CA ALA A 129 12.37 28.57 -7.57
C ALA A 129 12.99 29.84 -6.97
N GLU A 130 12.72 30.08 -5.69
CA GLU A 130 13.28 31.19 -4.93
C GLU A 130 14.81 31.10 -4.88
N GLY A 131 15.36 29.94 -4.53
CA GLY A 131 16.80 29.72 -4.45
C GLY A 131 17.54 29.83 -5.80
N ILE A 132 16.87 29.53 -6.92
CA ILE A 132 17.43 29.66 -8.28
C ILE A 132 17.28 31.09 -8.83
N GLY A 133 16.24 31.84 -8.43
CA GLY A 133 15.99 33.23 -8.83
C GLY A 133 15.49 33.47 -10.27
N HIS A 134 15.50 32.45 -11.13
CA HIS A 134 15.07 32.53 -12.54
C HIS A 134 14.05 31.46 -12.93
N MET A 135 13.24 30.99 -11.98
CA MET A 135 12.18 30.01 -12.19
C MET A 135 10.86 30.52 -11.62
N ASN A 136 9.75 30.34 -12.34
CA ASN A 136 8.41 30.64 -11.86
C ASN A 136 7.69 29.33 -11.50
N VAL A 137 7.33 29.18 -10.22
CA VAL A 137 6.64 27.99 -9.69
C VAL A 137 5.26 27.76 -10.32
N ASP A 138 4.53 28.82 -10.69
CA ASP A 138 3.19 28.70 -11.29
C ASP A 138 3.26 28.05 -12.67
N VAL A 139 4.30 28.36 -13.46
CA VAL A 139 4.53 27.73 -14.78
C VAL A 139 4.74 26.22 -14.62
N VAL A 140 5.51 25.81 -13.61
CA VAL A 140 5.78 24.38 -13.33
C VAL A 140 4.53 23.69 -12.81
N THR A 141 3.87 24.25 -11.80
CA THR A 141 2.72 23.63 -11.14
C THR A 141 1.49 23.57 -12.05
N ASP A 142 1.28 24.55 -12.94
CA ASP A 142 0.21 24.49 -13.95
C ASP A 142 0.44 23.38 -14.98
N ALA A 143 1.69 23.11 -15.36
CA ALA A 143 2.01 21.98 -16.23
C ALA A 143 1.69 20.64 -15.55
N LEU A 144 2.06 20.48 -14.28
CA LEU A 144 1.73 19.28 -13.49
C LEU A 144 0.21 19.12 -13.30
N LYS A 145 -0.50 20.21 -13.00
CA LYS A 145 -1.96 20.22 -12.80
C LYS A 145 -2.74 19.72 -14.02
N LYS A 146 -2.24 19.98 -15.24
CA LYS A 146 -2.87 19.54 -16.50
C LYS A 146 -2.61 18.07 -16.84
N SER A 147 -1.83 17.34 -16.05
CA SER A 147 -1.42 15.96 -16.33
C SER A 147 -2.46 14.92 -15.88
N THR A 148 -3.21 14.35 -16.83
CA THR A 148 -4.34 13.42 -16.55
C THR A 148 -4.02 11.93 -16.64
N LYS A 149 -2.79 11.55 -17.04
CA LYS A 149 -2.41 10.13 -17.25
C LYS A 149 -1.66 9.52 -16.06
N ARG A 150 -0.60 10.19 -15.61
CA ARG A 150 0.38 9.65 -14.64
C ARG A 150 0.24 10.23 -13.23
N ILE A 151 -0.03 11.54 -13.12
CA ILE A 151 -0.07 12.26 -11.84
C ILE A 151 -1.50 12.28 -11.28
N MET A 152 -2.48 12.66 -12.12
CA MET A 152 -3.89 12.74 -11.74
C MET A 152 -4.72 11.55 -12.28
N GLY A 153 -4.07 10.62 -12.99
CA GLY A 153 -4.72 9.47 -13.63
C GLY A 153 -4.44 8.15 -12.91
N GLN A 154 -4.79 7.03 -13.55
CA GLN A 154 -4.61 5.68 -12.99
C GLN A 154 -3.14 5.19 -13.00
N GLY A 155 -2.24 5.87 -13.72
CA GLY A 155 -0.84 5.47 -13.76
C GLY A 155 -0.20 5.50 -12.36
N TYR A 156 0.70 4.56 -12.09
CA TYR A 156 1.46 4.46 -10.83
C TYR A 156 0.61 4.24 -9.56
N MET A 157 -0.64 3.79 -9.69
CA MET A 157 -1.54 3.46 -8.57
C MET A 157 -1.59 1.96 -8.22
N SER A 158 -0.63 1.16 -8.72
CA SER A 158 -0.52 -0.27 -8.44
C SER A 158 0.64 -0.53 -7.48
N ALA A 159 0.38 -1.22 -6.37
CA ALA A 159 1.44 -1.73 -5.50
C ALA A 159 2.24 -2.83 -6.21
N GLY A 160 3.50 -3.01 -5.84
CA GLY A 160 4.39 -3.97 -6.48
C GLY A 160 5.78 -3.96 -5.89
N LEU A 161 6.73 -4.48 -6.66
CA LEU A 161 8.15 -4.23 -6.42
C LEU A 161 8.42 -2.71 -6.51
N GLY A 162 9.36 -2.20 -5.71
CA GLY A 162 9.55 -0.75 -5.49
C GLY A 162 9.94 0.07 -6.72
N ASP A 163 10.12 1.38 -6.53
CA ASP A 163 10.48 2.31 -7.61
C ASP A 163 11.79 1.92 -8.32
N GLY A 164 11.81 2.06 -9.64
CA GLY A 164 12.85 1.48 -10.50
C GLY A 164 13.16 2.27 -11.77
N GLY A 165 14.24 1.86 -12.42
CA GLY A 165 14.76 2.47 -13.65
C GLY A 165 15.76 3.57 -13.37
N ALA A 166 16.51 3.99 -14.39
CA ALA A 166 17.60 4.94 -14.20
C ALA A 166 17.12 6.36 -13.86
N CYS A 167 15.95 6.79 -14.35
CA CYS A 167 15.55 8.19 -14.27
C CYS A 167 15.02 8.61 -12.90
N HIS A 168 14.06 7.90 -12.30
CA HIS A 168 13.44 8.39 -11.06
C HIS A 168 14.43 8.49 -9.89
N PRO A 169 15.25 7.45 -9.59
CA PRO A 169 16.25 7.55 -8.54
C PRO A 169 17.32 8.61 -8.83
N ARG A 170 17.79 8.69 -10.07
CA ARG A 170 18.79 9.70 -10.49
C ARG A 170 18.26 11.11 -10.27
N ASP A 171 17.04 11.38 -10.70
CA ASP A 171 16.47 12.72 -10.63
C ASP A 171 16.24 13.12 -9.16
N ASN A 172 15.76 12.20 -8.30
CA ASN A 172 15.62 12.45 -6.87
C ASN A 172 16.98 12.66 -6.17
N ILE A 173 18.02 11.89 -6.51
CA ILE A 173 19.37 12.10 -5.96
C ILE A 173 19.93 13.47 -6.38
N ALA A 174 19.73 13.86 -7.63
CA ALA A 174 20.16 15.17 -8.12
C ALA A 174 19.42 16.31 -7.42
N LEU A 175 18.12 16.15 -7.17
CA LEU A 175 17.29 17.13 -6.48
C LEU A 175 17.60 17.23 -4.99
N ARG A 176 17.92 16.13 -4.31
CA ARG A 176 18.51 16.14 -2.96
C ARG A 176 19.76 17.00 -2.90
N SER A 177 20.71 16.75 -3.81
CA SER A 177 21.95 17.55 -3.88
C SER A 177 21.67 19.02 -4.18
N LEU A 178 20.59 19.33 -4.90
CA LEU A 178 20.15 20.72 -5.09
C LEU A 178 19.57 21.31 -3.80
N ALA A 179 18.70 20.58 -3.08
CA ALA A 179 18.10 21.03 -1.83
C ALA A 179 19.18 21.31 -0.76
N GLU A 180 20.20 20.45 -0.66
CA GLU A 180 21.37 20.65 0.21
C GLU A 180 22.15 21.91 -0.17
N ARG A 181 22.37 22.17 -1.46
CA ARG A 181 23.07 23.39 -1.93
C ARG A 181 22.28 24.67 -1.69
N LEU A 182 20.96 24.59 -1.68
CA LEU A 182 20.05 25.71 -1.42
C LEU A 182 19.75 25.91 0.07
N ASP A 183 20.32 25.07 0.95
CA ASP A 183 20.11 25.11 2.42
C ASP A 183 18.63 25.15 2.82
N LEU A 184 17.79 24.34 2.15
CA LEU A 184 16.34 24.34 2.41
C LEU A 184 15.97 23.81 3.81
N GLY A 185 16.88 23.08 4.47
CA GLY A 185 16.66 22.52 5.81
C GLY A 185 15.66 21.34 5.89
N TYR A 186 15.05 20.95 4.76
CA TYR A 186 14.20 19.78 4.63
C TYR A 186 14.34 19.17 3.23
N ASP A 187 14.13 17.85 3.10
CA ASP A 187 14.34 17.13 1.85
C ASP A 187 13.29 16.03 1.62
N LEU A 188 12.31 16.33 0.75
CA LEU A 188 11.32 15.33 0.33
C LEU A 188 11.95 14.26 -0.59
N PHE A 189 13.00 14.59 -1.33
CA PHE A 189 13.67 13.66 -2.24
C PHE A 189 14.44 12.58 -1.46
N ASP A 190 15.10 12.95 -0.36
CA ASP A 190 15.68 12.00 0.59
C ASP A 190 14.61 11.10 1.20
N ALA A 191 13.47 11.66 1.61
CA ALA A 191 12.38 10.86 2.16
C ALA A 191 11.85 9.81 1.14
N ILE A 192 11.76 10.17 -0.15
CA ILE A 192 11.38 9.24 -1.22
C ILE A 192 12.40 8.12 -1.37
N MET A 193 13.70 8.46 -1.41
CA MET A 193 14.77 7.47 -1.56
C MET A 193 14.88 6.55 -0.34
N THR A 194 14.78 7.10 0.87
CA THR A 194 14.77 6.34 2.12
C THR A 194 13.57 5.39 2.18
N ALA A 195 12.37 5.83 1.77
CA ALA A 195 11.19 4.97 1.72
C ALA A 195 11.36 3.80 0.74
N ARG A 196 11.97 4.04 -0.42
CA ARG A 196 12.31 2.99 -1.41
C ARG A 196 13.23 1.93 -0.81
N GLU A 197 14.30 2.34 -0.14
CA GLU A 197 15.23 1.42 0.52
C GLU A 197 14.54 0.64 1.64
N LYS A 198 13.74 1.33 2.46
CA LYS A 198 13.02 0.70 3.57
C LYS A 198 12.02 -0.36 3.11
N GLN A 199 11.31 -0.10 2.01
CA GLN A 199 10.39 -1.08 1.42
C GLN A 199 11.14 -2.35 0.97
N ALA A 200 12.28 -2.20 0.29
CA ALA A 200 13.10 -3.33 -0.14
C ALA A 200 13.65 -4.12 1.06
N GLU A 201 14.10 -3.44 2.11
CA GLU A 201 14.57 -4.06 3.35
C GLU A 201 13.45 -4.88 4.04
N LEU A 202 12.24 -4.31 4.18
CA LEU A 202 11.09 -5.00 4.78
C LEU A 202 10.67 -6.23 3.96
N MET A 203 10.68 -6.10 2.63
CA MET A 203 10.39 -7.21 1.72
C MET A 203 11.46 -8.31 1.84
N ALA A 204 12.75 -7.94 1.88
CA ALA A 204 13.85 -8.86 2.09
C ALA A 204 13.70 -9.63 3.41
N LYS A 205 13.41 -8.95 4.52
CA LYS A 205 13.14 -9.61 5.81
C LYS A 205 12.03 -10.64 5.72
N LYS A 206 10.93 -10.31 5.02
CA LYS A 206 9.85 -11.27 4.83
C LYS A 206 10.26 -12.46 3.96
N ILE A 207 11.01 -12.25 2.88
CA ILE A 207 11.54 -13.31 2.02
C ILE A 207 12.48 -14.22 2.82
N ILE A 208 13.41 -13.65 3.59
CA ILE A 208 14.37 -14.40 4.42
C ILE A 208 13.64 -15.28 5.44
N SER A 209 12.51 -14.81 5.99
CA SER A 209 11.70 -15.60 6.93
C SER A 209 11.13 -16.89 6.34
N LEU A 210 11.13 -17.04 5.01
CA LEU A 210 10.71 -18.26 4.32
C LEU A 210 11.80 -19.34 4.31
N GLY A 211 13.02 -19.03 4.78
CA GLY A 211 14.01 -20.04 5.16
C GLY A 211 14.88 -20.60 4.04
N HIS A 212 14.64 -20.24 2.78
CA HIS A 212 15.36 -20.74 1.61
C HIS A 212 16.27 -19.68 0.97
N ASP A 213 17.24 -20.12 0.16
CA ASP A 213 17.90 -19.24 -0.81
C ASP A 213 16.91 -18.75 -1.87
N VAL A 214 17.25 -17.67 -2.56
CA VAL A 214 16.27 -16.88 -3.31
C VAL A 214 16.55 -16.91 -4.80
N CYS A 215 15.51 -17.09 -5.61
CA CYS A 215 15.56 -16.86 -7.05
C CYS A 215 14.61 -15.71 -7.41
N ILE A 216 15.15 -14.58 -7.84
CA ILE A 216 14.34 -13.44 -8.27
C ILE A 216 14.07 -13.57 -9.77
N LEU A 217 12.81 -13.83 -10.11
CA LEU A 217 12.35 -14.00 -11.48
C LEU A 217 12.00 -12.64 -12.08
N GLY A 218 13.03 -11.91 -12.53
CA GLY A 218 12.97 -10.61 -13.18
C GLY A 218 14.07 -9.69 -12.69
N LYS A 219 15.24 -9.69 -13.34
CA LYS A 219 16.38 -8.81 -12.96
C LYS A 219 16.24 -7.36 -13.45
N ALA A 220 15.63 -7.15 -14.61
CA ALA A 220 15.44 -5.82 -15.19
C ALA A 220 14.52 -4.92 -14.34
N PHE A 221 14.57 -3.60 -14.56
CA PHE A 221 13.84 -2.65 -13.73
C PHE A 221 12.31 -2.66 -13.91
N LYS A 222 11.84 -3.17 -15.05
CA LYS A 222 10.41 -3.32 -15.35
C LYS A 222 10.18 -4.46 -16.34
N PRO A 223 8.94 -4.92 -16.50
CA PRO A 223 8.63 -5.97 -17.46
C PRO A 223 8.89 -5.54 -18.92
N GLY A 224 9.37 -6.49 -19.75
CA GLY A 224 9.49 -6.32 -21.20
C GLY A 224 10.73 -5.56 -21.68
N VAL A 225 11.71 -5.34 -20.81
CA VAL A 225 13.01 -4.72 -21.15
C VAL A 225 14.14 -5.45 -20.43
N ASP A 226 15.37 -5.32 -20.93
CA ASP A 226 16.56 -5.95 -20.33
C ASP A 226 17.42 -4.97 -19.50
N GLN A 227 16.97 -3.73 -19.32
CA GLN A 227 17.74 -2.71 -18.60
C GLN A 227 17.73 -2.97 -17.08
N GLU A 228 18.92 -3.09 -16.50
CA GLU A 228 19.11 -3.38 -15.06
C GLU A 228 19.34 -2.13 -14.20
N THR A 229 19.71 -1.01 -14.81
CA THR A 229 20.03 0.23 -14.07
C THR A 229 18.84 0.71 -13.25
N GLY A 230 19.06 0.89 -11.94
CA GLY A 230 18.03 1.28 -10.99
C GLY A 230 17.00 0.18 -10.72
N SER A 231 17.28 -1.08 -11.06
CA SER A 231 16.34 -2.19 -10.84
C SER A 231 16.02 -2.37 -9.35
N PRO A 232 14.74 -2.42 -8.97
CA PRO A 232 14.34 -2.72 -7.60
C PRO A 232 14.60 -4.19 -7.24
N ALA A 233 14.71 -5.10 -8.22
CA ALA A 233 15.11 -6.49 -8.00
C ALA A 233 16.58 -6.63 -7.57
N ILE A 234 17.45 -5.78 -8.10
CA ILE A 234 18.86 -5.71 -7.69
C ILE A 234 18.98 -5.13 -6.28
N LEU A 235 18.25 -4.04 -5.99
CA LEU A 235 18.21 -3.48 -4.64
C LEU A 235 17.71 -4.53 -3.62
N LEU A 236 16.61 -5.22 -3.92
CA LEU A 236 16.07 -6.27 -3.06
C LEU A 236 17.08 -7.40 -2.83
N GLY A 237 17.73 -7.88 -3.90
CA GLY A 237 18.77 -8.91 -3.80
C GLY A 237 19.91 -8.50 -2.87
N SER A 238 20.38 -7.25 -2.96
CA SER A 238 21.46 -6.76 -2.08
C SER A 238 21.12 -6.84 -0.59
N PHE A 239 19.88 -6.56 -0.21
CA PHE A 239 19.43 -6.73 1.18
C PHE A 239 19.33 -8.19 1.61
N ILE A 240 18.99 -9.09 0.68
CA ILE A 240 18.91 -10.54 0.94
C ILE A 240 20.31 -11.12 1.11
N GLU A 241 21.25 -10.76 0.23
CA GLU A 241 22.66 -11.19 0.30
C GLU A 241 23.34 -10.70 1.58
N ALA A 242 23.02 -9.47 2.03
CA ALA A 242 23.50 -8.94 3.30
C ALA A 242 23.10 -9.80 4.52
N HIS A 243 22.09 -10.66 4.39
CA HIS A 243 21.68 -11.63 5.41
C HIS A 243 22.15 -13.07 5.10
N SER A 244 23.24 -13.22 4.33
CA SER A 244 23.89 -14.50 4.02
C SER A 244 23.00 -15.52 3.30
N ARG A 245 22.07 -15.05 2.46
CA ARG A 245 21.26 -15.90 1.56
C ARG A 245 21.76 -15.74 0.13
N GLN A 246 21.86 -16.86 -0.59
CA GLN A 246 22.25 -16.83 -1.99
C GLN A 246 21.10 -16.30 -2.85
N VAL A 247 21.40 -15.41 -3.80
CA VAL A 247 20.42 -14.85 -4.73
C VAL A 247 20.77 -15.27 -6.16
N PHE A 248 19.79 -15.87 -6.83
CA PHE A 248 19.80 -16.15 -8.26
C PHE A 248 18.83 -15.21 -8.98
N TYR A 249 19.04 -14.99 -10.29
CA TYR A 249 18.19 -14.14 -11.10
C TYR A 249 17.76 -14.85 -12.38
N ASP A 250 16.48 -14.71 -12.73
CA ASP A 250 15.89 -15.21 -13.97
C ASP A 250 16.08 -16.73 -14.20
N GLY A 251 16.34 -17.48 -13.13
CA GLY A 251 16.61 -18.91 -13.13
C GLY A 251 17.62 -19.30 -12.05
N HIS A 252 17.72 -20.59 -11.75
CA HIS A 252 18.77 -21.17 -10.90
C HIS A 252 19.50 -22.29 -11.67
N PRO A 253 20.72 -22.68 -11.26
CA PRO A 253 21.43 -23.79 -11.89
C PRO A 253 20.60 -25.08 -11.88
N LYS A 254 20.74 -25.89 -12.94
CA LYS A 254 19.98 -27.15 -13.10
C LYS A 254 20.25 -28.15 -11.97
N ASP A 255 21.43 -28.07 -11.35
CA ASP A 255 21.84 -28.96 -10.27
C ASP A 255 21.27 -28.53 -8.90
N VAL A 256 20.68 -27.33 -8.82
CA VAL A 256 19.99 -26.85 -7.62
C VAL A 256 18.57 -27.40 -7.61
N ALA A 257 18.41 -28.60 -7.03
CA ALA A 257 17.12 -29.24 -6.80
C ALA A 257 16.51 -28.92 -5.41
N GLN A 258 17.27 -28.22 -4.55
CA GLN A 258 16.81 -27.85 -3.22
C GLN A 258 15.70 -26.78 -3.28
N PRO A 259 14.80 -26.72 -2.29
CA PRO A 259 13.77 -25.69 -2.24
C PRO A 259 14.35 -24.26 -2.24
N LEU A 260 13.68 -23.35 -2.95
CA LEU A 260 14.04 -21.93 -3.06
C LEU A 260 12.85 -21.05 -2.68
N THR A 261 13.11 -19.76 -2.44
CA THR A 261 12.08 -18.73 -2.48
C THR A 261 12.13 -18.04 -3.83
N TYR A 262 11.06 -18.18 -4.63
CA TYR A 262 10.92 -17.54 -5.92
C TYR A 262 10.22 -16.20 -5.78
N VAL A 263 10.92 -15.10 -6.03
CA VAL A 263 10.34 -13.75 -6.02
C VAL A 263 9.82 -13.43 -7.42
N MET A 264 8.51 -13.23 -7.54
CA MET A 264 7.87 -13.00 -8.84
C MET A 264 7.99 -11.54 -9.27
N HIS A 265 8.45 -11.32 -10.51
CA HIS A 265 8.22 -10.07 -11.21
C HIS A 265 7.02 -10.19 -12.16
N ASP A 266 6.29 -9.09 -12.41
CA ASP A 266 5.12 -9.07 -13.29
C ASP A 266 5.47 -9.27 -14.79
N HIS A 267 5.90 -10.47 -15.17
CA HIS A 267 6.30 -10.79 -16.54
C HIS A 267 5.77 -12.15 -16.99
N LYS A 268 5.12 -12.19 -18.17
CA LYS A 268 4.50 -13.40 -18.73
C LYS A 268 5.49 -14.56 -18.93
N ARG A 269 6.77 -14.27 -19.19
CA ARG A 269 7.84 -15.27 -19.35
C ARG A 269 8.00 -16.23 -18.15
N PHE A 270 7.53 -15.83 -16.97
CA PHE A 270 7.64 -16.63 -15.74
C PHE A 270 6.34 -17.30 -15.33
N ALA A 271 5.27 -17.19 -16.13
CA ALA A 271 3.97 -17.78 -15.81
C ALA A 271 4.06 -19.31 -15.67
N ASP A 272 4.90 -19.94 -16.50
CA ASP A 272 5.10 -21.39 -16.54
C ASP A 272 6.49 -21.79 -16.01
N PHE A 273 7.07 -21.00 -15.11
CA PHE A 273 8.37 -21.31 -14.52
C PHE A 273 8.28 -22.60 -13.68
N ASP A 274 9.24 -23.51 -13.86
CA ASP A 274 9.27 -24.78 -13.13
C ASP A 274 9.91 -24.61 -11.76
N PHE A 275 9.10 -24.62 -10.70
CA PHE A 275 9.52 -24.36 -9.32
C PHE A 275 9.98 -25.63 -8.59
N ASN A 276 11.07 -25.58 -7.84
CA ASN A 276 11.52 -26.72 -7.04
C ASN A 276 10.45 -27.16 -6.02
N TYR A 277 10.37 -28.47 -5.75
CA TYR A 277 9.46 -29.01 -4.73
C TYR A 277 9.74 -28.41 -3.35
N GLY A 278 8.71 -28.21 -2.54
CA GLY A 278 8.84 -27.64 -1.18
C GLY A 278 9.21 -26.16 -1.12
N SER A 279 9.21 -25.45 -2.25
CA SER A 279 9.61 -24.04 -2.35
C SER A 279 8.55 -23.07 -1.85
N ALA A 280 8.91 -21.80 -1.75
CA ALA A 280 7.96 -20.70 -1.55
C ALA A 280 7.95 -19.79 -2.78
N ILE A 281 6.77 -19.27 -3.15
CA ILE A 281 6.61 -18.21 -4.14
C ILE A 281 6.24 -16.93 -3.39
N PHE A 282 7.07 -15.91 -3.50
CA PHE A 282 6.81 -14.58 -2.98
C PHE A 282 6.37 -13.67 -4.12
N ASP A 283 5.12 -13.21 -4.12
CA ASP A 283 4.58 -12.37 -5.19
C ASP A 283 4.20 -10.97 -4.68
N PRO A 284 5.00 -9.93 -4.99
CA PRO A 284 4.71 -8.54 -4.64
C PRO A 284 3.61 -7.90 -5.50
N PHE A 285 3.21 -8.52 -6.60
CA PHE A 285 2.16 -8.02 -7.50
C PHE A 285 0.80 -8.68 -7.29
N ARG A 286 0.72 -9.71 -6.44
CA ARG A 286 -0.52 -10.43 -6.05
C ARG A 286 -1.25 -11.04 -7.26
N LYS A 287 -0.50 -11.61 -8.21
CA LYS A 287 -1.02 -12.23 -9.44
C LYS A 287 -0.99 -13.76 -9.39
N THR A 288 -0.11 -14.35 -8.59
CA THR A 288 0.00 -15.79 -8.40
C THR A 288 -1.07 -16.30 -7.43
N LYS A 289 -1.77 -17.38 -7.81
CA LYS A 289 -2.75 -18.06 -6.95
C LYS A 289 -2.21 -19.41 -6.50
N GLN A 290 -2.55 -19.82 -5.28
CA GLN A 290 -2.30 -21.18 -4.82
C GLN A 290 -3.14 -22.16 -5.65
N THR A 291 -2.49 -23.08 -6.38
CA THR A 291 -3.15 -24.11 -7.20
C THR A 291 -3.00 -25.50 -6.57
N LYS A 292 -3.81 -26.47 -7.01
CA LYS A 292 -3.70 -27.87 -6.55
C LYS A 292 -2.33 -28.47 -6.86
N ASP A 293 -1.76 -28.17 -8.03
CA ASP A 293 -0.43 -28.63 -8.44
C ASP A 293 0.65 -28.09 -7.49
N LEU A 294 0.65 -26.78 -7.23
CA LEU A 294 1.58 -26.16 -6.28
C LEU A 294 1.46 -26.79 -4.90
N THR A 295 0.22 -27.01 -4.41
CA THR A 295 -0.01 -27.68 -3.13
C THR A 295 0.52 -29.11 -3.11
N GLN A 296 0.32 -29.90 -4.17
CA GLN A 296 0.84 -31.27 -4.27
C GLN A 296 2.36 -31.34 -4.28
N ARG A 297 3.01 -30.31 -4.85
CA ARG A 297 4.47 -30.15 -4.86
C ARG A 297 5.03 -29.57 -3.56
N GLY A 298 4.18 -29.30 -2.57
CA GLY A 298 4.55 -28.67 -1.30
C GLY A 298 4.95 -27.20 -1.43
N ILE A 299 4.53 -26.52 -2.49
CA ILE A 299 4.87 -25.12 -2.75
C ILE A 299 3.83 -24.20 -2.13
N ILE A 300 4.30 -23.20 -1.38
CA ILE A 300 3.44 -22.17 -0.76
C ILE A 300 3.50 -20.85 -1.54
N VAL A 301 2.35 -20.20 -1.74
CA VAL A 301 2.28 -18.86 -2.35
C VAL A 301 2.03 -17.81 -1.28
N TYR A 302 2.92 -16.82 -1.21
CA TYR A 302 2.80 -15.65 -0.35
C TYR A 302 2.63 -14.38 -1.20
N ASN A 303 1.44 -13.78 -1.14
CA ASN A 303 1.09 -12.56 -1.86
C ASN A 303 1.36 -11.34 -0.97
N TYR A 304 2.44 -10.60 -1.22
CA TYR A 304 2.84 -9.49 -0.34
C TYR A 304 1.84 -8.34 -0.39
N GLY A 305 1.43 -7.89 0.80
CA GLY A 305 0.42 -6.86 0.98
C GLY A 305 -1.02 -7.37 0.97
N ASP A 306 -1.28 -8.62 0.54
CA ASP A 306 -2.59 -9.27 0.70
C ASP A 306 -2.55 -10.17 1.92
N THR A 307 -3.16 -9.70 3.01
CA THR A 307 -3.25 -10.45 4.27
C THR A 307 -4.69 -10.76 4.66
N VAL A 308 -5.64 -10.46 3.78
CA VAL A 308 -7.07 -10.67 4.06
C VAL A 308 -7.33 -12.18 4.14
N GLY A 309 -7.98 -12.62 5.21
CA GLY A 309 -8.29 -14.04 5.44
C GLY A 309 -7.15 -14.87 6.06
N ILE A 310 -5.96 -14.32 6.29
CA ILE A 310 -4.89 -14.99 7.05
C ILE A 310 -5.18 -14.84 8.56
N PRO A 311 -5.29 -15.94 9.35
CA PRO A 311 -5.51 -15.89 10.80
C PRO A 311 -4.50 -14.99 11.52
N ILE A 312 -4.95 -14.23 12.51
CA ILE A 312 -4.10 -13.27 13.24
C ILE A 312 -2.91 -13.98 13.92
N GLU A 313 -3.12 -15.19 14.42
CA GLU A 313 -2.10 -16.02 15.09
C GLU A 313 -0.98 -16.48 14.15
N GLU A 314 -1.23 -16.53 12.83
CA GLU A 314 -0.23 -16.88 11.80
C GLU A 314 0.52 -15.65 11.26
N ARG A 315 0.13 -14.43 11.68
CA ARG A 315 0.82 -13.21 11.30
C ARG A 315 2.03 -13.05 12.20
N SER A 316 3.22 -12.95 11.61
CA SER A 316 4.45 -12.62 12.33
C SER A 316 4.24 -11.36 13.17
N ASP A 317 4.33 -11.51 14.48
CA ASP A 317 4.15 -10.43 15.47
C ASP A 317 5.10 -9.26 15.16
N PRO A 318 4.60 -8.07 14.80
CA PRO A 318 5.44 -6.90 14.59
C PRO A 318 6.10 -6.40 15.89
N GLY A 319 5.72 -6.92 17.08
CA GLY A 319 6.30 -6.59 18.39
C GLY A 319 7.60 -7.30 18.75
N ARG A 320 8.22 -8.05 17.82
CA ARG A 320 9.55 -8.68 18.00
C ARG A 320 10.68 -8.06 17.16
N LEU A 321 10.48 -6.82 16.68
CA LEU A 321 11.52 -5.98 16.09
C LEU A 321 11.87 -4.82 17.03
#